data_AF-A0A527CXJ8-F1
#
_entry.id   AF-A0A527CXJ8-F1
#
_cell.length_a   1.000
_cell.length_b   1.000
_cell.length_c   1.000
_cell.angle_alpha   90.00
_cell.angle_beta   90.00
_cell.angle_gamma   90.00
#
_symmetry.space_group_name_H-M   'P 1'
#
loop_
_entity.id
_entity.type
_entity.pdbx_description
1 polymer ?
#
loop_
_entity_poly.entity_id
_entity_poly.type
_entity_poly.pdbx_seq_one_letter_code
_entity_poly.pdbx_strand_id
1 'polypeptide(L)' 'LVFWKGHVAVMTDADTMIHANGHTMLVSREGLKDAVARIGYLYGGPTGFRRP' A
#
# COMPACT_ATOMS: atom_id res chain seq x y z
N LEU A 1 8.82 3.23 1.42
CA LEU A 1 8.34 2.10 0.60
C LEU A 1 7.65 1.10 1.51
N VAL A 2 6.49 0.60 1.09
CA VAL A 2 5.70 -0.42 1.78
C VAL A 2 5.52 -1.59 0.82
N PHE A 3 5.89 -2.79 1.25
CA PHE A 3 5.90 -3.98 0.40
C PHE A 3 4.78 -4.95 0.76
N TRP A 4 4.16 -5.53 -0.26
CA TRP A 4 3.34 -6.76 -0.17
C TRP A 4 3.94 -7.80 -1.11
N LYS A 5 3.47 -9.04 -1.04
CA LYS A 5 3.89 -10.08 -2.01
C LYS A 5 3.51 -9.64 -3.44
N GLY A 6 4.51 -9.31 -4.25
CA GLY A 6 4.35 -8.90 -5.64
C GLY A 6 3.87 -7.46 -5.87
N HIS A 7 3.80 -6.63 -4.82
CA HIS A 7 3.33 -5.24 -4.93
C HIS A 7 4.12 -4.28 -4.04
N VAL A 8 4.17 -3.01 -4.44
CA VAL A 8 4.86 -1.95 -3.68
C VAL A 8 4.09 -0.63 -3.73
N ALA A 9 4.12 0.09 -2.60
CA ALA A 9 3.64 1.46 -2.49
C ALA A 9 4.75 2.41 -2.00
N VAL A 10 4.62 3.68 -2.35
CA VAL A 10 5.54 4.75 -1.93
C VAL A 10 4.80 5.66 -0.95
N MET A 11 5.28 5.77 0.29
CA MET A 11 4.75 6.76 1.25
C MET A 11 5.02 8.17 0.72
N THR A 12 3.98 9.02 0.68
CA THR A 12 4.11 10.42 0.29
C THR A 12 4.16 11.38 1.48
N ASP A 13 3.68 10.93 2.63
CA ASP A 13 3.81 11.59 3.93
C ASP A 13 3.72 10.55 5.07
N ALA A 14 3.37 10.98 6.28
CA ALA A 14 3.28 10.11 7.45
C ALA A 14 2.12 9.09 7.36
N ASP A 15 1.05 9.41 6.65
CA ASP A 15 -0.21 8.66 6.66
C ASP A 15 -0.59 8.14 5.27
N THR A 16 -0.20 8.83 4.20
CA THR A 16 -0.63 8.54 2.83
C THR A 16 0.48 7.92 1.98
N MET A 17 0.05 7.09 1.02
CA MET A 17 0.93 6.47 0.03
C MET A 17 0.34 6.57 -1.37
N ILE A 18 1.21 6.54 -2.38
CA ILE A 18 0.86 6.39 -3.79
C ILE A 18 1.26 5.00 -4.30
N HIS A 19 0.38 4.37 -5.06
CA HIS A 19 0.65 3.08 -5.71
C HIS A 19 -0.31 2.80 -6.88
N ALA A 20 0.00 1.77 -7.68
CA ALA A 20 -0.97 1.18 -8.58
C ALA A 20 -1.99 0.36 -7.78
N ASN A 21 -3.27 0.74 -7.80
CA ASN A 21 -4.30 0.08 -7.02
C ASN A 21 -5.02 -0.96 -7.88
N GLY A 22 -4.84 -2.25 -7.56
CA GLY A 22 -5.48 -3.37 -8.28
C GLY A 22 -6.97 -3.56 -7.98
N HIS A 23 -7.52 -2.86 -6.97
CA HIS A 23 -8.96 -2.86 -6.68
C HIS A 23 -9.72 -1.88 -7.59
N THR A 24 -9.16 -0.70 -7.84
CA THR A 24 -9.78 0.33 -8.70
C THR A 24 -9.21 0.37 -10.12
N MET A 25 -8.11 -0.35 -10.37
CA MET A 25 -7.34 -0.32 -11.63
C MET A 25 -6.83 1.08 -12.00
N LEU A 26 -6.52 1.90 -10.98
CA LEU A 26 -6.02 3.27 -11.12
C LEU A 26 -4.77 3.50 -10.27
N VAL A 27 -3.97 4.51 -10.63
CA VAL A 27 -2.95 5.05 -9.71
C VAL A 27 -3.67 5.83 -8.62
N SER A 28 -3.50 5.43 -7.37
CA SER A 28 -4.27 5.98 -6.24
C SER A 28 -3.34 6.55 -5.17
N ARG A 29 -3.78 7.63 -4.53
CA ARG A 29 -3.22 8.13 -3.26
C ARG A 29 -4.22 7.81 -2.16
N GLU A 30 -3.83 7.02 -1.19
CA GLU A 30 -4.71 6.61 -0.10
C GLU A 30 -3.96 6.39 1.22
N GLY A 31 -4.70 6.33 2.32
CA GLY A 31 -4.15 6.11 3.65
C GLY A 31 -3.59 4.69 3.82
N LEU A 32 -2.42 4.58 4.44
CA LEU A 32 -1.78 3.28 4.69
C LEU A 32 -2.68 2.36 5.53
N LYS A 33 -3.31 2.90 6.59
CA LYS A 33 -4.18 2.12 7.49
C LYS A 33 -5.38 1.53 6.74
N ASP A 34 -6.04 2.34 5.92
CA ASP A 34 -7.21 1.93 5.15
C ASP A 34 -6.84 0.88 4.10
N ALA A 35 -5.73 1.09 3.40
CA ALA A 35 -5.23 0.12 2.44
C ALA A 35 -4.84 -1.20 3.11
N VAL A 36 -4.17 -1.18 4.27
CA VAL A 36 -3.82 -2.39 5.03
C VAL A 36 -5.08 -3.15 5.46
N ALA A 37 -6.09 -2.44 5.96
CA ALA A 37 -7.37 -3.07 6.33
C ALA A 37 -8.07 -3.71 5.12
N ARG A 38 -8.15 -2.99 4.00
CA ARG A 38 -8.79 -3.46 2.76
C ARG A 38 -8.04 -4.63 2.10
N ILE A 39 -6.70 -4.56 2.02
CA ILE A 39 -5.85 -5.57 1.37
C ILE A 39 -5.71 -6.81 2.27
N GLY A 40 -5.66 -6.61 3.59
CA GLY A 40 -5.36 -7.64 4.58
C GLY A 40 -6.28 -8.86 4.52
N TYR A 41 -7.56 -8.65 4.20
CA TYR A 41 -8.54 -9.73 4.07
C TYR A 41 -8.20 -10.73 2.94
N LEU A 42 -7.60 -10.27 1.84
CA LEU A 42 -7.33 -11.10 0.66
C LEU A 42 -5.86 -11.52 0.51
N TYR A 43 -4.95 -10.61 0.86
CA TYR A 43 -3.52 -10.74 0.52
C TYR A 43 -2.58 -10.61 1.72
N GLY A 44 -3.14 -10.43 2.93
CA GLY A 44 -2.36 -10.22 4.14
C GLY A 44 -1.77 -8.82 4.27
N GLY A 45 -1.03 -8.61 5.37
CA GLY A 45 -0.41 -7.33 5.69
C GLY A 45 0.89 -7.07 4.92
N PRO A 46 1.48 -5.87 5.08
CA PRO A 46 2.77 -5.55 4.53
C PRO A 46 3.86 -6.52 4.99
N THR A 47 4.76 -6.91 4.08
CA THR A 47 5.88 -7.82 4.34
C THR A 47 7.17 -7.08 4.67
N GLY A 48 7.24 -5.77 4.47
CA GLY A 48 8.41 -4.96 4.79
C GLY A 48 8.21 -3.47 4.56
N PHE A 49 9.07 -2.69 5.22
CA PHE A 49 9.11 -1.24 5.12
C PHE A 49 10.55 -0.81 4.88
N ARG A 50 10.76 0.13 3.94
CA ARG A 50 12.09 0.69 3.64
C ARG A 50 12.01 2.20 3.46
N ARG A 51 12.89 2.93 4.14
CA ARG A 51 13.15 4.36 3.93
C ARG A 51 14.56 4.47 3.36
N PRO A 52 14.73 4.86 2.08
CA PRO A 52 16.06 5.13 1.52
C PRO A 52 16.67 6.39 2.15
#